data_AF-A0A0Q6W877-F1
#
_entry.id   AF-A0A0Q6W877-F1
#
_cell.length_a   1.000
_cell.length_b   1.000
_cell.length_c   1.000
_cell.angle_alpha   90.00
_cell.angle_beta   90.00
_cell.angle_gamma   90.00
#
_symmetry.space_group_name_H-M   'P 1'
#
loop_
_entity.id
_entity.type
_entity.pdbx_description
1 polymer ?
#
loop_
_entity_poly.entity_id
_entity_poly.type
_entity_poly.pdbx_seq_one_letter_code
_entity_poly.pdbx_strand_id
1 'polypeptide(L)'
;MPEHRQRWLAQAEWVYLRPGQMLHEASAFIQWVYFPITALASLSVPDRAGACAEVATVGREGVVGLPLIDGNYTRSRAVVHMPGKALRLRASAVAEEFARHATVRRLLLAYSQALVAEIMQTALCSRHHGLEQQLARLILLRMDRQQSDELTMTQESMAGMLGVRRESVTLAAARLQQGGYIRYARGHITVLNRSGLETRTCDCYHTIHREFERLLRPRPVY
;
A
#
# COMPACT_ATOMS: atom_id res chain seq x y z
N MET A 1 1.41 24.63 16.33
CA MET A 1 0.85 23.48 15.57
C MET A 1 -0.41 23.95 14.87
N PRO A 2 -0.66 23.61 13.59
CA PRO A 2 -1.87 24.06 12.90
C PRO A 2 -3.14 23.58 13.60
N GLU A 3 -4.16 24.43 13.77
CA GLU A 3 -5.38 24.16 14.55
C GLU A 3 -6.14 22.89 14.11
N HIS A 4 -6.15 22.59 12.81
CA HIS A 4 -6.77 21.36 12.27
C HIS A 4 -6.11 20.07 12.78
N ARG A 5 -4.80 20.10 13.07
CA ARG A 5 -4.05 18.94 13.57
C ARG A 5 -4.53 18.52 14.96
N GLN A 6 -4.84 19.50 15.82
CA GLN A 6 -5.27 19.25 17.19
C GLN A 6 -6.70 18.67 17.24
N ARG A 7 -7.59 19.12 16.34
CA ARG A 7 -8.95 18.57 16.20
C ARG A 7 -8.96 17.15 15.64
N TRP A 8 -8.09 16.84 14.67
CA TRP A 8 -7.92 15.47 14.17
C TRP A 8 -7.40 14.55 15.27
N LEU A 9 -6.34 14.96 15.97
CA LEU A 9 -5.75 14.15 17.04
C LEU A 9 -6.70 13.92 18.21
N ALA A 10 -7.58 14.88 18.53
CA ALA A 10 -8.59 14.72 19.58
C ALA A 10 -9.66 13.67 19.23
N GLN A 11 -9.89 13.39 17.94
CA GLN A 11 -10.87 12.41 17.46
C GLN A 11 -10.20 11.12 16.96
N ALA A 12 -8.88 11.06 16.98
CA ALA A 12 -8.11 9.93 16.47
C ALA A 12 -7.93 8.86 17.56
N GLU A 13 -8.23 7.62 17.19
CA GLU A 13 -8.02 6.46 18.05
C GLU A 13 -6.75 5.72 17.62
N TRP A 14 -5.88 5.44 18.59
CA TRP A 14 -4.76 4.53 18.38
C TRP A 14 -5.26 3.11 18.30
N VAL A 15 -4.87 2.40 17.23
CA VAL A 15 -5.21 1.00 17.03
C VAL A 15 -3.99 0.19 16.62
N TYR A 16 -3.98 -1.08 17.05
CA TYR A 16 -3.04 -2.07 16.54
C TYR A 16 -3.74 -2.94 15.51
N LEU A 17 -3.24 -2.91 14.28
CA LEU A 17 -3.75 -3.67 13.15
C LEU A 17 -3.08 -5.05 13.10
N ARG A 18 -3.89 -6.10 13.00
CA ARG A 18 -3.41 -7.50 13.00
C ARG A 18 -3.27 -8.03 11.56
N PRO A 19 -2.37 -9.00 11.29
CA PRO A 19 -2.28 -9.60 9.97
C PRO A 19 -3.61 -10.28 9.60
N GLY A 20 -4.04 -10.15 8.35
CA GLY A 20 -5.31 -10.66 7.85
C GLY A 20 -6.54 -9.86 8.29
N GLN A 21 -6.39 -8.81 9.10
CA GLN A 21 -7.52 -7.98 9.50
C GLN A 21 -8.10 -7.24 8.29
N MET A 22 -9.41 -7.42 8.07
CA MET A 22 -10.17 -6.66 7.08
C MET A 22 -10.49 -5.27 7.64
N LEU A 23 -10.05 -4.21 6.96
CA LEU A 23 -10.34 -2.82 7.34
C LEU A 23 -11.66 -2.35 6.74
N HIS A 24 -11.97 -2.80 5.51
CA HIS A 24 -13.28 -2.70 4.89
C HIS A 24 -13.41 -3.77 3.80
N GLU A 25 -14.64 -4.23 3.57
CA GLU A 25 -14.99 -5.11 2.46
C GLU A 25 -15.37 -4.33 1.20
N ALA A 26 -15.38 -5.02 0.06
CA ALA A 26 -15.91 -4.48 -1.18
C ALA A 26 -17.41 -4.19 -1.05
N SER A 27 -17.84 -3.03 -1.53
CA SER A 27 -19.21 -2.51 -1.50
C SER A 27 -19.80 -2.30 -0.10
N ALA A 28 -19.00 -2.45 0.96
CA ALA A 28 -19.41 -2.14 2.32
C ALA A 28 -19.30 -0.65 2.62
N PHE A 29 -20.17 -0.17 3.50
CA PHE A 29 -20.10 1.20 4.00
C PHE A 29 -18.86 1.41 4.88
N ILE A 30 -18.05 2.40 4.53
CA ILE A 30 -16.80 2.72 5.22
C ILE A 30 -17.12 3.57 6.44
N GLN A 31 -16.95 2.97 7.61
CA GLN A 31 -17.17 3.64 8.90
C GLN A 31 -15.91 4.32 9.44
N TRP A 32 -14.74 3.82 9.05
CA TRP A 32 -13.44 4.19 9.61
C TRP A 32 -12.43 4.45 8.51
N VAL A 33 -11.64 5.49 8.73
CA VAL A 33 -10.49 5.87 7.91
C VAL A 33 -9.24 5.57 8.72
N TYR A 34 -8.29 4.86 8.14
CA TYR A 34 -7.07 4.42 8.83
C TYR A 34 -5.83 5.10 8.24
N PHE A 35 -4.98 5.60 9.12
CA PHE A 35 -3.67 6.18 8.81
C PHE A 35 -2.60 5.26 9.38
N PRO A 36 -2.03 4.34 8.58
CA PRO A 36 -0.97 3.45 9.04
C PRO A 36 0.26 4.25 9.51
N ILE A 37 0.98 3.72 10.49
CA ILE A 37 2.24 4.29 10.99
C ILE A 37 3.37 3.28 10.81
N THR A 38 3.11 2.03 11.18
CA THR A 38 4.02 0.90 10.97
C THR A 38 3.37 -0.29 10.26
N ALA A 39 2.03 -0.26 10.09
CA ALA A 39 1.29 -1.29 9.40
C ALA A 39 1.33 -1.10 7.87
N LEU A 40 1.07 -2.19 7.14
CA LEU A 40 0.78 -2.15 5.71
C LEU A 40 -0.55 -2.83 5.42
N ALA A 41 -1.39 -2.14 4.67
CA ALA A 41 -2.63 -2.68 4.14
C ALA A 41 -2.56 -2.76 2.62
N SER A 42 -3.15 -3.79 2.04
CA SER A 42 -3.26 -3.95 0.59
C SER A 42 -4.69 -3.70 0.17
N LEU A 43 -4.84 -2.91 -0.89
CA LEU A 43 -6.09 -2.77 -1.60
C LEU A 43 -6.15 -3.85 -2.68
N SER A 44 -7.22 -4.62 -2.68
CA SER A 44 -7.48 -5.64 -3.71
C SER A 44 -8.91 -5.57 -4.18
N VAL A 45 -9.16 -6.02 -5.40
CA VAL A 45 -10.52 -6.14 -5.95
C VAL A 45 -10.82 -7.63 -6.08
N PRO A 46 -11.84 -8.16 -5.39
CA PRO A 46 -12.25 -9.54 -5.54
C PRO A 46 -12.93 -9.76 -6.91
N ASP A 47 -12.61 -10.88 -7.54
CA ASP A 47 -13.40 -11.42 -8.65
C ASP A 47 -14.60 -12.24 -8.15
N ARG A 48 -15.41 -12.78 -9.07
CA ARG A 48 -16.58 -13.60 -8.72
C ARG A 48 -16.22 -14.94 -8.06
N ALA A 49 -15.00 -15.42 -8.24
CA ALA A 49 -14.49 -16.67 -7.66
C ALA A 49 -13.75 -16.43 -6.33
N GLY A 50 -13.64 -15.17 -5.87
CA GLY A 50 -12.93 -14.78 -4.65
C GLY A 50 -11.42 -14.61 -4.84
N ALA A 51 -10.89 -14.83 -6.05
CA ALA A 51 -9.50 -14.50 -6.36
C ALA A 51 -9.33 -12.97 -6.33
N CYS A 52 -8.23 -12.52 -5.73
CA CYS A 52 -7.96 -11.12 -5.48
C CYS A 52 -6.50 -10.84 -5.82
N ALA A 53 -6.26 -9.88 -6.69
CA ALA A 53 -4.93 -9.33 -6.92
C ALA A 53 -4.80 -7.99 -6.18
N GLU A 54 -3.61 -7.71 -5.67
CA GLU A 54 -3.31 -6.40 -5.10
C GLU A 54 -3.24 -5.37 -6.22
N VAL A 55 -3.96 -4.25 -6.04
CA VAL A 55 -3.93 -3.12 -6.96
C VAL A 55 -3.12 -1.95 -6.42
N ALA A 56 -2.98 -1.85 -5.09
CA ALA A 56 -2.13 -0.88 -4.42
C ALA A 56 -1.81 -1.34 -3.00
N THR A 57 -0.69 -0.84 -2.44
CA THR A 57 -0.38 -0.98 -1.02
C THR A 57 -0.47 0.39 -0.35
N VAL A 58 -0.95 0.42 0.90
CA VAL A 58 -1.08 1.62 1.72
C VAL A 58 -0.22 1.46 2.97
N GLY A 59 0.81 2.29 3.08
CA GLY A 59 1.68 2.40 4.25
C GLY A 59 1.53 3.73 4.97
N ARG A 60 2.62 4.15 5.62
CA ARG A 60 2.68 5.39 6.42
C ARG A 60 2.50 6.69 5.63
N GLU A 61 2.69 6.62 4.33
CA GLU A 61 2.53 7.71 3.39
C GLU A 61 1.06 7.93 2.98
N GLY A 62 0.15 7.03 3.38
CA GLY A 62 -1.20 6.97 2.86
C GLY A 62 -2.30 6.77 3.88
N VAL A 63 -3.48 6.50 3.34
CA VAL A 63 -4.72 6.38 4.11
C VAL A 63 -5.64 5.34 3.46
N VAL A 64 -6.21 4.47 4.29
CA VAL A 64 -7.24 3.50 3.91
C VAL A 64 -8.62 4.08 4.22
N GLY A 65 -9.59 3.86 3.34
CA GLY A 65 -10.96 4.35 3.53
C GLY A 65 -11.24 5.72 2.90
N LEU A 66 -10.48 6.10 1.86
CA LEU A 66 -10.60 7.36 1.13
C LEU A 66 -11.77 7.56 0.13
N PRO A 67 -12.69 6.61 -0.20
CA PRO A 67 -13.84 6.87 -1.08
C PRO A 67 -14.92 7.79 -0.44
N LEU A 68 -14.52 8.69 0.44
CA LEU A 68 -15.36 9.62 1.20
C LEU A 68 -16.08 10.65 0.32
N ILE A 69 -15.69 10.75 -0.95
CA ILE A 69 -16.16 11.75 -1.90
C ILE A 69 -17.38 11.24 -2.71
N ASP A 70 -17.63 9.93 -2.77
CA ASP A 70 -18.64 9.31 -3.67
C ASP A 70 -19.61 8.34 -2.96
N GLY A 71 -19.97 8.62 -1.70
CA GLY A 71 -21.00 7.84 -0.98
C GLY A 71 -20.50 6.78 0.00
N ASN A 72 -19.23 6.85 0.42
CA ASN A 72 -18.64 6.01 1.48
C ASN A 72 -18.61 4.50 1.19
N TYR A 73 -18.50 4.09 -0.07
CA TYR A 73 -18.22 2.70 -0.43
C TYR A 73 -17.20 2.61 -1.57
N THR A 74 -16.58 1.44 -1.73
CA THR A 74 -15.60 1.16 -2.80
C THR A 74 -15.72 -0.29 -3.24
N ARG A 75 -15.37 -0.60 -4.49
CA ARG A 75 -15.27 -1.97 -4.99
C ARG A 75 -14.02 -2.71 -4.50
N SER A 76 -13.10 -2.00 -3.85
CA SER A 76 -11.93 -2.62 -3.23
C SER A 76 -12.24 -3.12 -1.82
N ARG A 77 -11.50 -4.13 -1.39
CA ARG A 77 -11.33 -4.48 0.02
C ARG A 77 -9.93 -4.06 0.48
N ALA A 78 -9.80 -3.80 1.77
CA ALA A 78 -8.51 -3.48 2.38
C ALA A 78 -8.15 -4.51 3.46
N VAL A 79 -7.05 -5.24 3.26
CA VAL A 79 -6.57 -6.26 4.18
C VAL A 79 -5.22 -5.86 4.72
N VAL A 80 -5.05 -5.97 6.04
CA VAL A 80 -3.75 -5.75 6.69
C VAL A 80 -2.85 -6.94 6.39
N HIS A 81 -1.74 -6.72 5.70
CA HIS A 81 -0.74 -7.77 5.47
C HIS A 81 0.37 -7.74 6.49
N MET A 82 0.85 -6.54 6.83
CA MET A 82 1.84 -6.38 7.89
C MET A 82 1.20 -5.71 9.10
N PRO A 83 1.33 -6.33 10.29
CA PRO A 83 0.76 -5.78 11.50
C PRO A 83 1.48 -4.50 11.90
N GLY A 84 0.80 -3.67 12.69
CA GLY A 84 1.43 -2.45 13.17
C GLY A 84 0.46 -1.45 13.77
N LYS A 85 1.00 -0.29 14.12
CA LYS A 85 0.23 0.82 14.66
C LYS A 85 -0.41 1.62 13.53
N ALA A 86 -1.61 2.10 13.80
CA ALA A 86 -2.32 3.07 12.97
C ALA A 86 -3.13 4.02 13.87
N LEU A 87 -3.50 5.17 13.31
CA LEU A 87 -4.61 5.98 13.82
C LEU A 87 -5.85 5.65 13.00
N ARG A 88 -7.02 5.66 13.64
CA ARG A 88 -8.29 5.64 12.93
C ARG A 88 -9.17 6.82 13.34
N LEU A 89 -9.94 7.33 12.37
CA LEU A 89 -10.97 8.34 12.58
C LEU A 89 -12.28 7.87 11.98
N ARG A 90 -13.40 8.35 12.54
CA ARG A 90 -14.71 8.16 11.91
C ARG A 90 -14.69 8.77 10.50
N ALA A 91 -15.23 8.06 9.53
CA ALA A 91 -15.32 8.54 8.14
C ALA A 91 -16.02 9.90 8.04
N SER A 92 -17.07 10.12 8.84
CA SER A 92 -17.79 11.39 8.94
C SER A 92 -16.90 12.55 9.41
N ALA A 93 -16.03 12.33 10.39
CA ALA A 93 -15.11 13.35 10.88
C ALA A 93 -14.09 13.75 9.82
N VAL A 94 -13.55 12.77 9.06
CA VAL A 94 -12.64 13.06 7.96
C VAL A 94 -13.35 13.80 6.82
N ALA A 95 -14.60 13.44 6.52
CA ALA A 95 -15.41 14.12 5.50
C ALA A 95 -15.72 15.58 5.87
N GLU A 96 -16.07 15.86 7.13
CA GLU A 96 -16.28 17.23 7.62
C GLU A 96 -15.00 18.08 7.46
N GLU A 97 -13.85 17.50 7.82
CA GLU A 97 -12.56 18.16 7.74
C GLU A 97 -12.09 18.39 6.31
N PHE A 98 -12.39 17.46 5.41
CA PHE A 98 -12.20 17.61 3.97
C PHE A 98 -13.03 18.77 3.41
N ALA A 99 -14.29 18.92 3.83
CA ALA A 99 -15.14 20.03 3.41
C ALA A 99 -14.61 21.37 3.97
N ARG A 100 -14.18 21.39 5.23
CA ARG A 100 -13.84 22.60 5.98
C ARG A 100 -12.46 23.17 5.67
N HIS A 101 -11.43 22.34 5.52
CA HIS A 101 -10.04 22.82 5.46
C HIS A 101 -9.39 22.57 4.10
N ALA A 102 -9.02 23.65 3.40
CA ALA A 102 -8.36 23.59 2.10
C ALA A 102 -7.04 22.78 2.13
N THR A 103 -6.25 22.88 3.19
CA THR A 103 -5.00 22.13 3.33
C THR A 103 -5.22 20.63 3.43
N VAL A 104 -6.18 20.20 4.26
CA VAL A 104 -6.56 18.78 4.41
C VAL A 104 -7.10 18.25 3.08
N ARG A 105 -8.02 18.99 2.46
CA ARG A 105 -8.57 18.65 1.14
C ARG A 105 -7.49 18.48 0.09
N ARG A 106 -6.56 19.44 -0.01
CA ARG A 106 -5.44 19.37 -0.96
C ARG A 106 -4.56 18.14 -0.73
N LEU A 107 -4.25 17.82 0.52
CA LEU A 107 -3.44 16.65 0.86
C LEU A 107 -4.14 15.34 0.50
N LEU A 108 -5.42 15.20 0.86
CA LEU A 108 -6.20 13.99 0.55
C LEU A 108 -6.40 13.82 -0.96
N LEU A 109 -6.65 14.91 -1.71
CA LEU A 109 -6.73 14.86 -3.18
C LEU A 109 -5.39 14.50 -3.83
N ALA A 110 -4.29 15.06 -3.35
CA ALA A 110 -2.95 14.72 -3.83
C ALA A 110 -2.63 13.24 -3.58
N TYR A 111 -3.00 12.71 -2.40
CA TYR A 111 -2.87 11.29 -2.10
C TYR A 111 -3.79 10.42 -2.98
N SER A 112 -5.05 10.81 -3.20
CA SER A 112 -5.94 10.12 -4.14
C SER A 112 -5.31 10.00 -5.53
N GLN A 113 -4.69 11.08 -6.02
CA GLN A 113 -4.00 11.09 -7.31
C GLN A 113 -2.79 10.14 -7.32
N ALA A 114 -1.99 10.12 -6.24
CA ALA A 114 -0.86 9.21 -6.10
C ALA A 114 -1.31 7.73 -6.08
N LEU A 115 -2.41 7.44 -5.38
CA LEU A 115 -3.00 6.12 -5.32
C LEU A 115 -3.52 5.65 -6.69
N VAL A 116 -4.21 6.53 -7.44
CA VAL A 116 -4.65 6.23 -8.81
C VAL A 116 -3.45 5.92 -9.71
N ALA A 117 -2.36 6.67 -9.59
CA ALA A 117 -1.14 6.42 -10.34
C ALA A 117 -0.49 5.06 -9.97
N GLU A 118 -0.46 4.69 -8.68
CA GLU A 118 0.01 3.37 -8.25
C GLU A 118 -0.85 2.24 -8.85
N ILE A 119 -2.17 2.40 -8.88
CA ILE A 119 -3.10 1.43 -9.47
C ILE A 119 -2.84 1.29 -10.98
N MET A 120 -2.76 2.41 -11.70
CA MET A 120 -2.47 2.42 -13.14
C MET A 120 -1.13 1.75 -13.45
N GLN A 121 -0.09 2.09 -12.68
CA GLN A 121 1.24 1.53 -12.87
C GLN A 121 1.29 0.03 -12.53
N THR A 122 0.56 -0.41 -11.50
CA THR A 122 0.45 -1.83 -11.14
C THR A 122 -0.26 -2.62 -12.24
N ALA A 123 -1.34 -2.09 -12.82
CA ALA A 123 -2.06 -2.71 -13.94
C ALA A 123 -1.22 -2.80 -15.22
N LEU A 124 -0.39 -1.79 -15.51
CA LEU A 124 0.58 -1.85 -16.61
C LEU A 124 1.65 -2.89 -16.32
N CYS A 125 2.19 -2.88 -15.10
CA CYS A 125 3.31 -3.72 -14.68
C CYS A 125 2.97 -5.20 -14.76
N SER A 126 1.79 -5.60 -14.29
CA SER A 126 1.35 -6.99 -14.29
C SER A 126 1.23 -7.60 -15.69
N ARG A 127 0.98 -6.76 -16.71
CA ARG A 127 0.76 -7.18 -18.10
C ARG A 127 2.03 -7.18 -18.96
N HIS A 128 2.97 -6.28 -18.69
CA HIS A 128 4.09 -6.00 -19.60
C HIS A 128 5.46 -6.39 -19.06
N HIS A 129 5.60 -6.65 -17.76
CA HIS A 129 6.90 -6.96 -17.15
C HIS A 129 6.96 -8.38 -16.62
N GLY A 130 8.17 -8.94 -16.58
CA GLY A 130 8.40 -10.31 -16.12
C GLY A 130 8.16 -10.48 -14.61
N LEU A 131 7.77 -11.67 -14.19
CA LEU A 131 7.43 -11.94 -12.78
C LEU A 131 8.58 -11.65 -11.81
N GLU A 132 9.82 -11.88 -12.21
CA GLU A 132 11.00 -11.53 -11.40
C GLU A 132 11.07 -10.02 -11.11
N GLN A 133 10.78 -9.18 -12.11
CA GLN A 133 10.74 -7.73 -11.97
C GLN A 133 9.56 -7.27 -11.10
N GLN A 134 8.40 -7.89 -11.30
CA GLN A 134 7.21 -7.61 -10.49
C GLN A 134 7.46 -7.97 -9.01
N LEU A 135 8.10 -9.10 -8.76
CA LEU A 135 8.45 -9.57 -7.41
C LEU A 135 9.50 -8.67 -6.75
N ALA A 136 10.58 -8.30 -7.47
CA ALA A 136 11.58 -7.36 -6.97
C ALA A 136 10.95 -6.01 -6.59
N ARG A 137 10.07 -5.47 -7.45
CA ARG A 137 9.30 -4.26 -7.17
C ARG A 137 8.41 -4.42 -5.94
N LEU A 138 7.68 -5.55 -5.82
CA LEU A 138 6.78 -5.83 -4.69
C LEU A 138 7.54 -5.80 -3.36
N ILE A 139 8.72 -6.41 -3.32
CA ILE A 139 9.60 -6.47 -2.14
C ILE A 139 10.07 -5.05 -1.76
N LEU A 140 10.66 -4.31 -2.71
CA LEU A 140 11.21 -2.98 -2.45
C LEU A 140 10.14 -1.98 -2.00
N LEU A 141 8.97 -1.95 -2.66
CA LEU A 141 7.86 -1.07 -2.26
C LEU A 141 7.40 -1.33 -0.82
N ARG A 142 7.41 -2.59 -0.37
CA ARG A 142 7.03 -2.92 1.01
C ARG A 142 8.10 -2.50 1.99
N MET A 143 9.37 -2.77 1.70
CA MET A 143 10.49 -2.36 2.56
C MET A 143 10.53 -0.85 2.76
N ASP A 144 10.31 -0.08 1.70
CA ASP A 144 10.36 1.38 1.75
C ASP A 144 9.29 1.96 2.68
N ARG A 145 8.14 1.29 2.76
CA ARG A 145 7.04 1.68 3.63
C ARG A 145 7.20 1.19 5.08
N GLN A 146 8.03 0.16 5.31
CA GLN A 146 8.34 -0.37 6.65
C GLN A 146 9.63 0.16 7.26
N GLN A 147 10.54 0.73 6.46
CA GLN A 147 11.90 1.08 6.87
C GLN A 147 12.63 -0.11 7.51
N SER A 148 12.56 -1.28 6.87
CA SER A 148 13.21 -2.52 7.33
C SER A 148 13.81 -3.28 6.15
N ASP A 149 14.91 -3.99 6.40
CA ASP A 149 15.55 -4.89 5.44
C ASP A 149 14.97 -6.32 5.43
N GLU A 150 13.97 -6.56 6.28
CA GLU A 150 13.32 -7.85 6.44
C GLU A 150 11.81 -7.75 6.20
N LEU A 151 11.27 -8.75 5.50
CA LEU A 151 9.84 -8.90 5.29
C LEU A 151 9.39 -10.30 5.72
N THR A 152 8.27 -10.37 6.44
CA THR A 152 7.58 -11.63 6.70
C THR A 152 6.45 -11.77 5.70
N MET A 153 6.68 -12.58 4.66
CA MET A 153 5.74 -12.76 3.57
C MET A 153 5.93 -14.14 2.92
N THR A 154 4.85 -14.93 2.88
CA THR A 154 4.89 -16.26 2.28
C THR A 154 4.78 -16.18 0.76
N GLN A 155 5.21 -17.24 0.05
CA GLN A 155 4.99 -17.38 -1.39
C GLN A 155 3.51 -17.35 -1.77
N GLU A 156 2.64 -17.91 -0.94
CA GLU A 156 1.20 -17.89 -1.17
C GLU A 156 0.66 -16.44 -1.10
N SER A 157 1.12 -15.68 -0.10
CA SER A 157 0.77 -14.27 0.03
C SER A 157 1.26 -13.44 -1.17
N MET A 158 2.50 -13.66 -1.61
CA MET A 158 3.06 -13.01 -2.80
C MET A 158 2.31 -13.40 -4.08
N ALA A 159 1.91 -14.67 -4.20
CA ALA A 159 1.16 -15.17 -5.35
C ALA A 159 -0.22 -14.51 -5.44
N GLY A 160 -0.92 -14.41 -4.30
CA GLY A 160 -2.17 -13.66 -4.20
C GLY A 160 -1.99 -12.18 -4.57
N MET A 161 -0.97 -11.52 -4.03
CA MET A 161 -0.69 -10.10 -4.34
C MET A 161 -0.43 -9.88 -5.83
N LEU A 162 0.37 -10.75 -6.45
CA LEU A 162 0.75 -10.65 -7.86
C LEU A 162 -0.30 -11.23 -8.82
N GLY A 163 -1.34 -11.90 -8.31
CA GLY A 163 -2.37 -12.55 -9.14
C GLY A 163 -1.82 -13.70 -9.99
N VAL A 164 -0.83 -14.44 -9.48
CA VAL A 164 -0.17 -15.55 -10.19
C VAL A 164 -0.22 -16.84 -9.37
N ARG A 165 0.23 -17.96 -9.95
CA ARG A 165 0.35 -19.22 -9.23
C ARG A 165 1.57 -19.22 -8.30
N ARG A 166 1.46 -19.92 -7.17
CA ARG A 166 2.52 -20.04 -6.16
C ARG A 166 3.83 -20.60 -6.73
N GLU A 167 3.76 -21.52 -7.69
CA GLU A 167 4.93 -22.13 -8.33
C GLU A 167 5.73 -21.09 -9.11
N SER A 168 5.05 -20.14 -9.76
CA SER A 168 5.69 -19.06 -10.50
C SER A 168 6.47 -18.14 -9.56
N VAL A 169 5.89 -17.82 -8.39
CA VAL A 169 6.58 -17.05 -7.34
C VAL A 169 7.78 -17.82 -6.79
N THR A 170 7.63 -19.13 -6.59
CA THR A 170 8.73 -19.99 -6.12
C THR A 170 9.94 -19.90 -7.05
N LEU A 171 9.70 -20.00 -8.36
CA LEU A 171 10.77 -19.89 -9.36
C LEU A 171 11.39 -18.49 -9.41
N ALA A 172 10.57 -17.43 -9.38
CA ALA A 172 11.07 -16.06 -9.38
C ALA A 172 11.89 -15.74 -8.12
N ALA A 173 11.42 -16.14 -6.94
CA ALA A 173 12.16 -15.98 -5.69
C ALA A 173 13.47 -16.78 -5.68
N ALA A 174 13.47 -17.99 -6.25
CA ALA A 174 14.69 -18.79 -6.39
C ALA A 174 15.73 -18.10 -7.27
N ARG A 175 15.32 -17.48 -8.39
CA ARG A 175 16.24 -16.71 -9.25
C ARG A 175 16.83 -15.49 -8.54
N LEU A 176 15.99 -14.72 -7.84
CA LEU A 176 16.47 -13.60 -7.04
C LEU A 176 17.44 -14.04 -5.94
N GLN A 177 17.20 -15.19 -5.32
CA GLN A 177 18.09 -15.76 -4.31
C GLN A 177 19.40 -16.30 -4.89
N GLN A 178 19.35 -17.00 -6.03
CA GLN A 178 20.54 -17.47 -6.74
C GLN A 178 21.43 -16.30 -7.22
N GLY A 179 20.81 -15.18 -7.59
CA GLY A 179 21.50 -13.94 -7.92
C GLY A 179 22.09 -13.19 -6.71
N GLY A 180 21.90 -13.68 -5.48
CA GLY A 180 22.42 -13.08 -4.27
C GLY A 180 21.70 -11.79 -3.85
N TYR A 181 20.51 -11.50 -4.40
CA TYR A 181 19.77 -10.28 -4.07
C TYR A 181 18.98 -10.41 -2.78
N ILE A 182 18.42 -11.60 -2.55
CA ILE A 182 17.61 -11.91 -1.38
C ILE A 182 18.01 -13.25 -0.76
N ARG A 183 17.69 -13.42 0.52
CA ARG A 183 17.59 -14.72 1.19
C ARG A 183 16.13 -14.95 1.53
N TYR A 184 15.59 -16.10 1.15
CA TYR A 184 14.22 -16.49 1.43
C TYR A 184 14.16 -17.83 2.16
N ALA A 185 13.66 -17.83 3.38
CA ALA A 185 13.49 -19.03 4.19
C ALA A 185 12.23 -18.94 5.05
N ARG A 186 11.39 -19.98 5.03
CA ARG A 186 10.20 -20.13 5.90
C ARG A 186 9.27 -18.90 5.92
N GLY A 187 9.07 -18.24 4.77
CA GLY A 187 8.23 -17.05 4.69
C GLY A 187 8.89 -15.76 5.17
N HIS A 188 10.21 -15.76 5.39
CA HIS A 188 10.99 -14.57 5.68
C HIS A 188 11.90 -14.25 4.50
N ILE A 189 11.87 -12.98 4.07
CA ILE A 189 12.74 -12.41 3.04
C ILE A 189 13.71 -11.45 3.74
N THR A 190 15.01 -11.66 3.58
CA THR A 190 16.04 -10.67 3.89
C THR A 190 16.60 -10.17 2.57
N VAL A 191 16.65 -8.86 2.34
CA VAL A 191 17.36 -8.31 1.17
C VAL A 191 18.85 -8.22 1.48
N LEU A 192 19.66 -8.92 0.69
CA LEU A 192 21.12 -9.00 0.87
C LEU A 192 21.85 -7.92 0.07
N ASN A 193 21.32 -7.58 -1.10
CA ASN A 193 21.87 -6.57 -1.99
C ASN A 193 20.73 -5.73 -2.55
N ARG A 194 20.42 -4.63 -1.87
CA ARG A 194 19.33 -3.74 -2.24
C ARG A 194 19.55 -3.09 -3.60
N SER A 195 20.72 -2.51 -3.84
CA SER A 195 21.02 -1.86 -5.13
C SER A 195 20.95 -2.86 -6.29
N GLY A 196 21.45 -4.08 -6.09
CA GLY A 196 21.32 -5.16 -7.06
C GLY A 196 19.86 -5.61 -7.27
N LEU A 197 19.04 -5.62 -6.22
CA LEU A 197 17.61 -5.91 -6.35
C LEU A 197 16.87 -4.80 -7.10
N GLU A 198 17.25 -3.54 -6.90
CA GLU A 198 16.71 -2.40 -7.64
C GLU A 198 16.99 -2.54 -9.15
N THR A 199 18.18 -3.02 -9.56
CA THR A 199 18.46 -3.29 -10.99
C THR A 199 17.63 -4.44 -11.57
N ARG A 200 16.96 -5.24 -10.72
CA ARG A 200 16.04 -6.30 -11.15
C ARG A 200 14.59 -5.84 -11.21
N THR A 201 14.30 -4.61 -10.79
CA THR A 201 12.96 -4.04 -10.96
C THR A 201 12.72 -3.62 -12.40
N CYS A 202 11.45 -3.40 -12.73
CA CYS A 202 11.09 -2.59 -13.89
C CYS A 202 10.95 -1.13 -13.46
N ASP A 203 10.97 -0.21 -14.44
CA ASP A 203 10.85 1.25 -14.21
C ASP A 203 9.59 1.65 -13.45
N CYS A 204 8.58 0.76 -13.38
CA CYS A 204 7.38 0.94 -12.56
C CYS A 204 7.69 1.22 -11.09
N TYR A 205 8.79 0.68 -10.55
CA TYR A 205 9.23 0.97 -9.19
C TYR A 205 9.54 2.46 -9.01
N HIS A 206 10.46 3.00 -9.81
CA HIS A 206 10.84 4.41 -9.72
C HIS A 206 9.72 5.37 -10.11
N THR A 207 8.86 5.00 -11.07
CA THR A 207 7.72 5.83 -11.47
C THR A 207 6.75 6.08 -10.31
N ILE A 208 6.46 5.05 -9.51
CA ILE A 208 5.57 5.20 -8.33
C ILE A 208 6.23 6.09 -7.27
N HIS A 209 7.50 5.85 -6.95
CA HIS A 209 8.23 6.68 -5.99
C HIS A 209 8.23 8.16 -6.39
N ARG A 210 8.56 8.46 -7.64
CA ARG A 210 8.57 9.84 -8.15
C ARG A 210 7.19 10.48 -8.04
N GLU A 211 6.13 9.74 -8.30
CA GLU A 211 4.78 10.29 -8.27
C GLU A 211 4.32 10.61 -6.84
N PHE A 212 4.60 9.72 -5.89
CA PHE A 212 4.36 9.99 -4.46
C PHE A 212 5.16 11.19 -3.97
N GLU A 213 6.46 11.26 -4.30
CA GLU A 213 7.27 12.41 -3.93
C GLU A 213 6.75 13.71 -4.55
N ARG A 214 6.40 13.71 -5.83
CA ARG A 214 5.91 14.89 -6.54
C ARG A 214 4.60 15.42 -5.95
N LEU A 215 3.70 14.53 -5.55
CA LEU A 215 2.36 14.88 -5.08
C LEU A 215 2.30 15.18 -3.59
N LEU A 216 3.10 14.49 -2.77
CA LEU A 216 3.04 14.61 -1.31
C LEU A 216 4.14 15.50 -0.71
N ARG A 217 5.14 15.94 -1.50
CA ARG A 217 6.10 16.94 -1.04
C ARG A 217 5.36 18.22 -0.64
N PRO A 218 5.68 18.84 0.52
CA PRO A 218 5.12 20.12 0.91
C PRO A 218 5.45 21.15 -0.17
N ARG A 219 4.45 21.63 -0.91
CA ARG A 219 4.65 22.78 -1.79
C ARG A 219 4.82 24.03 -0.92
N PRO A 220 5.86 24.86 -1.14
CA PRO A 220 5.95 26.15 -0.48
C PRO A 220 4.68 26.94 -0.79
N VAL A 221 4.09 27.50 0.27
CA VAL A 221 3.01 28.48 0.13
C VAL A 221 3.71 29.77 -0.30
N TYR A 222 3.48 30.20 -1.54
CA TYR A 222 3.79 31.57 -1.96
C TYR A 222 2.73 32.51 -1.43
#